data_AF-A0A317EEK7-F1
#
_entry.id   AF-A0A317EEK7-F1
#
_cell.length_a   1.000
_cell.length_b   1.000
_cell.length_c   1.000
_cell.angle_alpha   90.00
_cell.angle_beta   90.00
_cell.angle_gamma   90.00
#
_symmetry.space_group_name_H-M   'P 1'
#
loop_
_entity.id
_entity.type
_entity.pdbx_description
1 polymer ?
#
loop_
_entity_poly.entity_id
_entity_poly.type
_entity_poly.pdbx_seq_one_letter_code
_entity_poly.pdbx_strand_id
1 'polypeptide(L)'
;MESVASIIALWPSAEEFARDLGVPGVTVRQWRRRGAVPPRHWNGIVRAANLRGLPGITIQCLADIAAAAPSPAAEASSPEAAA
;
A
#
# COMPACT_ATOMS: atom_id res chain seq x y z
N MET A 1 9.44 10.32 4.21
CA MET A 1 8.69 9.05 4.39
C MET A 1 9.37 8.03 3.51
N GLU A 2 9.93 6.98 4.08
CA GLU A 2 11.05 6.28 3.41
C GLU A 2 10.67 4.90 2.85
N SER A 3 9.53 4.32 3.24
CA SER A 3 9.16 2.96 2.84
C SER A 3 7.67 2.66 3.04
N VAL A 4 7.16 1.65 2.32
CA VAL A 4 5.82 1.08 2.51
C VAL A 4 5.57 0.63 3.95
N ALA A 5 6.58 0.09 4.63
CA ALA A 5 6.50 -0.28 6.03
C ALA A 5 6.21 0.93 6.94
N SER A 6 6.82 2.08 6.68
CA SER A 6 6.59 3.31 7.44
C SER A 6 5.18 3.84 7.26
N ILE A 7 4.62 3.73 6.04
CA ILE A 7 3.21 4.06 5.79
C ILE A 7 2.31 3.16 6.62
N ILE A 8 2.48 1.84 6.53
CA ILE A 8 1.63 0.88 7.25
C ILE A 8 1.74 1.06 8.77
N ALA A 9 2.91 1.48 9.27
CA ALA A 9 3.15 1.75 10.69
C ALA A 9 2.39 2.98 11.23
N LEU A 10 1.84 3.85 10.36
CA LEU A 10 0.97 4.95 10.80
C LEU A 10 -0.41 4.46 11.26
N TRP A 11 -0.79 3.24 10.86
CA TRP A 11 -2.01 2.62 11.36
C TRP A 11 -1.72 1.87 12.66
N PRO A 12 -2.71 1.77 13.57
CA PRO A 12 -2.57 1.00 14.81
C PRO A 12 -2.17 -0.46 14.56
N SER A 13 -2.56 -1.01 13.40
CA SER A 13 -2.25 -2.37 13.00
C SER A 13 -2.34 -2.55 11.49
N ALA A 14 -1.62 -3.54 10.96
CA ALA A 14 -1.70 -3.91 9.54
C ALA A 14 -3.12 -4.39 9.15
N GLU A 15 -3.87 -4.95 10.11
CA GLU A 15 -5.27 -5.36 9.92
C GLU A 15 -6.22 -4.16 9.83
N GLU A 16 -5.99 -3.12 10.62
CA GLU A 16 -6.73 -1.84 10.54
C GLU A 16 -6.52 -1.18 9.19
N PHE A 17 -5.27 -1.12 8.71
CA PHE A 17 -4.96 -0.65 7.36
C PHE A 17 -5.66 -1.49 6.28
N ALA A 18 -5.63 -2.81 6.41
CA ALA A 18 -6.29 -3.72 5.48
C ALA A 18 -7.81 -3.49 5.44
N ARG A 19 -8.42 -3.29 6.61
CA ARG A 19 -9.85 -3.03 6.79
C ARG A 19 -10.27 -1.71 6.15
N ASP A 20 -9.50 -0.63 6.32
CA ASP A 20 -9.78 0.66 5.65
C ASP A 20 -9.72 0.55 4.12
N LEU A 21 -8.85 -0.32 3.61
CA LEU A 21 -8.67 -0.57 2.19
C LEU A 21 -9.62 -1.61 1.60
N GLY A 22 -10.35 -2.35 2.45
CA GLY A 22 -11.17 -3.49 2.04
C GLY A 22 -10.36 -4.65 1.45
N VAL A 23 -9.08 -4.79 1.85
CA VAL A 23 -8.20 -5.88 1.38
C VAL A 23 -7.91 -6.88 2.51
N PRO A 24 -7.52 -8.12 2.18
CA PRO A 24 -7.08 -9.07 3.19
C PRO A 24 -5.81 -8.59 3.90
N GLY A 25 -5.72 -8.82 5.22
CA GLY A 25 -4.51 -8.50 6.00
C GLY A 25 -3.24 -9.19 5.50
N VAL A 26 -3.38 -10.38 4.90
CA VAL A 26 -2.27 -11.09 4.25
C VAL A 26 -1.67 -10.29 3.08
N THR A 27 -2.49 -9.56 2.33
CA THR A 27 -2.06 -8.72 1.20
C THR A 27 -1.19 -7.56 1.69
N VAL A 28 -1.59 -6.92 2.78
CA VAL A 28 -0.80 -5.85 3.42
C VAL A 28 0.55 -6.37 3.92
N ARG A 29 0.56 -7.58 4.52
CA ARG A 29 1.81 -8.23 4.95
C ARG A 29 2.73 -8.52 3.76
N GLN A 30 2.17 -8.94 2.62
CA GLN A 30 2.96 -9.13 1.40
C GLN A 30 3.54 -7.81 0.88
N TRP A 31 2.77 -6.72 0.85
CA TRP A 31 3.27 -5.41 0.44
C TRP A 31 4.39 -4.92 1.36
N ARG A 32 4.25 -5.10 2.67
CA ARG A 32 5.29 -4.77 3.66
C ARG A 32 6.57 -5.56 3.41
N ARG A 33 6.47 -6.87 3.12
CA ARG A 33 7.63 -7.72 2.82
C ARG A 33 8.30 -7.36 1.50
N ARG A 34 7.50 -7.05 0.47
CA ARG A 34 7.98 -6.69 -0.87
C ARG A 34 8.48 -5.24 -0.96
N GLY A 35 8.12 -4.40 0.00
CA GLY A 35 8.46 -2.98 -0.02
C GLY A 35 7.71 -2.16 -1.09
N ALA A 36 6.67 -2.73 -1.71
CA ALA A 36 5.96 -2.11 -2.83
C ALA A 36 4.44 -2.33 -2.72
N VAL A 37 3.66 -1.32 -3.10
CA VAL A 37 2.19 -1.37 -3.17
C VAL A 37 1.74 -1.17 -4.62
N PRO A 38 0.83 -2.02 -5.16
CA PRO A 38 0.30 -1.83 -6.51
C PRO A 38 -0.42 -0.48 -6.68
N PRO A 39 -0.23 0.24 -7.81
CA PRO A 39 -0.82 1.56 -8.05
C PRO A 39 -2.34 1.63 -7.92
N ARG A 40 -3.03 0.53 -8.26
CA ARG A 40 -4.49 0.39 -8.11
C ARG A 40 -5.00 0.65 -6.68
N HIS A 41 -4.16 0.45 -5.66
CA HIS A 41 -4.54 0.66 -4.26
C HIS A 41 -4.16 2.05 -3.72
N TRP A 42 -3.38 2.84 -4.46
CA TRP A 42 -2.86 4.12 -3.97
C TRP A 42 -3.98 5.12 -3.64
N ASN A 43 -5.00 5.22 -4.49
CA ASN A 43 -6.17 6.06 -4.21
C ASN A 43 -6.90 5.62 -2.93
N GLY A 44 -7.00 4.32 -2.68
CA GLY A 44 -7.58 3.78 -1.45
C GLY A 44 -6.76 4.18 -0.22
N ILE A 45 -5.44 4.12 -0.33
CA ILE A 45 -4.52 4.48 0.76
C ILE A 45 -4.63 5.96 1.10
N VAL A 46 -4.61 6.83 0.08
CA VAL A 46 -4.74 8.28 0.27
C VAL A 46 -6.10 8.62 0.90
N ARG A 47 -7.18 7.97 0.45
CA ARG A 47 -8.51 8.18 1.04
C ARG A 47 -8.56 7.74 2.50
N ALA A 48 -8.07 6.54 2.81
CA ALA A 48 -8.00 6.02 4.18
C ALA A 48 -7.16 6.91 5.11
N ALA A 49 -6.00 7.36 4.62
CA ALA A 49 -5.14 8.27 5.36
C ALA A 49 -5.82 9.62 5.64
N ASN A 50 -6.53 10.18 4.65
CA ASN A 50 -7.29 11.42 4.82
C ASN A 50 -8.41 11.25 5.86
N LEU A 51 -9.16 10.15 5.81
CA LEU A 51 -10.21 9.84 6.78
C LEU A 51 -9.68 9.71 8.22
N ARG A 52 -8.45 9.21 8.39
CA ARG A 52 -7.78 9.14 9.70
C ARG A 52 -7.07 10.44 10.10
N GLY A 53 -7.06 11.46 9.24
CA GLY A 53 -6.34 12.70 9.50
C GLY A 53 -4.82 12.51 9.53
N LEU A 54 -4.27 11.64 8.68
CA LEU A 54 -2.84 11.42 8.51
C LEU A 54 -2.29 12.31 7.38
N PRO A 55 -1.83 13.55 7.67
CA PRO A 55 -1.29 14.44 6.66
C PRO A 55 0.02 13.87 6.07
N GLY A 56 0.23 14.06 4.77
CA GLY A 56 1.46 13.67 4.08
C GLY A 56 1.40 12.34 3.32
N ILE A 57 0.30 11.58 3.42
CA ILE A 57 0.05 10.43 2.55
C ILE A 57 -0.66 10.90 1.28
N THR A 58 0.12 11.16 0.23
CA THR A 58 -0.38 11.54 -1.09
C THR A 58 0.02 10.53 -2.15
N ILE A 59 -0.62 10.60 -3.32
CA ILE A 59 -0.22 9.80 -4.49
C ILE A 59 1.26 10.06 -4.82
N GLN A 60 1.72 11.30 -4.70
CA GLN A 60 3.11 11.63 -4.98
C GLN A 60 4.07 10.99 -3.99
N CYS A 61 3.73 10.92 -2.71
CA CYS A 61 4.50 10.20 -1.70
C CYS A 61 4.59 8.69 -2.02
N LEU A 62 3.48 8.07 -2.44
CA LEU A 62 3.46 6.66 -2.84
C LEU A 62 4.27 6.40 -4.11
N ALA A 63 4.22 7.32 -5.08
CA ALA A 63 4.99 7.25 -6.31
C ALA A 63 6.50 7.37 -6.05
N ASP A 64 6.91 8.27 -5.16
CA ASP A 64 8.32 8.44 -4.77
C ASP A 64 8.89 7.18 -4.11
N ILE A 65 8.13 6.58 -3.18
CA ILE A 65 8.50 5.31 -2.53
C ILE A 65 8.57 4.17 -3.55
N ALA A 66 7.64 4.11 -4.51
CA ALA A 66 7.65 3.09 -5.56
C ALA A 66 8.81 3.26 -6.55
N ALA A 67 9.23 4.50 -6.83
CA ALA A 67 10.38 4.81 -7.67
C ALA A 67 11.72 4.52 -6.97
N ALA A 68 11.78 4.72 -5.64
CA ALA A 68 12.95 4.41 -4.83
C ALA A 68 13.12 2.91 -4.56
N ALA A 69 12.05 2.12 -4.65
CA ALA A 69 12.12 0.67 -4.52
C ALA A 69 12.74 0.02 -5.77
N PRO A 70 13.65 -0.96 -5.64
CA PRO A 70 14.13 -1.74 -6.78
C PRO A 70 12.92 -2.42 -7.43
N SER A 71 12.67 -2.08 -8.69
CA SER A 71 11.48 -2.47 -9.45
C SER A 71 11.21 -3.98 -9.43
N PRO A 72 10.03 -4.45 -8.94
CA PRO A 72 9.51 -5.77 -9.30
C PRO A 72 8.59 -5.66 -10.54
N ALA A 73 9.00 -4.89 -11.55
CA ALA A 73 8.16 -4.53 -12.70
C ALA A 73 7.89 -5.67 -13.70
N ALA A 74 8.19 -6.94 -13.39
CA ALA A 74 8.00 -8.04 -14.32
C ALA A 74 6.93 -9.10 -13.95
N GLU A 75 6.46 -9.20 -12.70
CA GLU A 75 5.67 -10.40 -12.28
C GLU A 75 4.27 -10.16 -11.71
N ALA A 76 3.71 -8.95 -11.76
CA ALA A 76 2.35 -8.70 -11.27
C ALA A 76 1.29 -8.60 -12.38
N SER A 77 1.45 -9.36 -13.46
CA SER A 77 0.33 -9.83 -14.26
C SER A 77 -0.28 -11.05 -13.56
N SER A 78 -1.24 -10.84 -12.66
CA SER A 78 -2.16 -11.90 -12.26
C SER A 78 -3.46 -11.74 -13.03
N PRO A 79 -3.78 -12.63 -13.98
CA PRO A 79 -5.15 -12.99 -14.27
C PRO A 79 -5.53 -14.12 -13.29
N GLU A 80 -6.16 -13.82 -12.16
CA GLU A 80 -6.80 -14.88 -11.36
C GLU A 80 -8.01 -14.31 -10.63
N ALA A 81 -9.06 -14.09 -11.42
CA ALA A 81 -10.43 -13.98 -10.95
C ALA A 81 -11.28 -14.79 -11.93
N ALA A 82 -11.34 -16.10 -11.72
CA ALA A 82 -12.45 -17.00 -12.09
C ALA A 82 -12.05 -18.47 -11.88
N ALA A 83 -12.55 -19.07 -10.82
CA ALA A 83 -12.86 -20.50 -10.73
C ALA A 83 -14.04 -20.67 -9.76
#